data_AF-A0A839V551-F1
#
_entry.id   AF-A0A839V551-F1
#
_cell.length_a   1.000
_cell.length_b   1.000
_cell.length_c   1.000
_cell.angle_alpha   90.00
_cell.angle_beta   90.00
_cell.angle_gamma   90.00
#
_symmetry.space_group_name_H-M   'P 1'
#
loop_
_entity.id
_entity.type
_entity.pdbx_description
1 polymer ?
#
loop_
_entity_poly.entity_id
_entity_poly.type
_entity_poly.pdbx_seq_one_letter_code
_entity_poly.pdbx_strand_id
1 'polypeptide(L)'
;MHDTFKTLETAAVETRRPLPEILDAIRFNADGLIPAIAQQHDSGEVLMMAWMNREALEETLRTGRVCYWSRSRGTLWRKGERSGQQQRLQGAALDCDGDTLLLQVDQTGPACHSGRRSCFYVALEGDQARVTSAPLIDPATLYGPR
;
A
#
# COMPACT_ATOMS: atom_id res chain seq x y z
N MET A 1 -21.08 18.56 9.72
CA MET A 1 -19.67 18.15 9.61
C MET A 1 -19.26 18.44 8.18
N HIS A 2 -18.42 19.44 7.95
CA HIS A 2 -17.93 19.72 6.60
C HIS A 2 -17.02 18.57 6.21
N ASP A 3 -17.32 17.95 5.07
CA ASP A 3 -16.52 16.87 4.52
C ASP A 3 -15.21 17.46 4.00
N THR A 4 -14.11 17.26 4.76
CA THR A 4 -12.80 17.82 4.47
C THR A 4 -12.40 17.57 3.01
N PHE A 5 -12.63 16.36 2.51
CA PHE A 5 -12.29 15.98 1.13
C PHE A 5 -13.12 16.75 0.09
N LYS A 6 -14.41 16.99 0.32
CA LYS A 6 -15.23 17.85 -0.55
C LYS A 6 -14.71 19.29 -0.61
N THR A 7 -14.19 19.82 0.50
CA THR A 7 -13.60 21.16 0.48
C THR A 7 -12.29 21.21 -0.30
N LEU A 8 -11.56 20.09 -0.37
CA LEU A 8 -10.32 19.97 -1.13
C LEU A 8 -10.56 19.86 -2.64
N GLU A 9 -11.71 19.33 -3.08
CA GLU A 9 -12.07 19.22 -4.51
C GLU A 9 -12.03 20.58 -5.24
N THR A 10 -12.35 21.68 -4.54
CA THR A 10 -12.34 23.03 -5.10
C THR A 10 -11.19 23.89 -4.57
N ALA A 11 -10.25 23.31 -3.81
CA ALA A 11 -9.14 24.06 -3.26
C ALA A 11 -8.15 24.48 -4.34
N ALA A 12 -7.46 25.60 -4.14
CA ALA A 12 -6.39 26.02 -5.04
C ALA A 12 -5.20 25.05 -4.95
N VAL A 13 -4.46 24.90 -6.05
CA VAL A 13 -3.16 24.19 -6.04
C VAL A 13 -2.26 24.79 -4.96
N GLU A 14 -1.43 23.96 -4.32
CA GLU A 14 -0.60 24.31 -3.15
C GLU A 14 -1.36 24.63 -1.85
N THR A 15 -2.68 24.41 -1.77
CA THR A 15 -3.41 24.50 -0.49
C THR A 15 -2.84 23.51 0.52
N ARG A 16 -2.54 23.99 1.74
CA ARG A 16 -1.99 23.17 2.83
C ARG A 16 -3.01 23.05 3.96
N ARG A 17 -3.15 21.83 4.48
CA ARG A 17 -3.92 21.53 5.70
C ARG A 17 -3.02 20.83 6.72
N PRO A 18 -3.25 21.02 8.03
CA PRO A 18 -2.56 20.24 9.05
C PRO A 18 -2.78 18.74 8.82
N LEU A 19 -1.71 17.94 8.87
CA LEU A 19 -1.81 16.48 8.69
C LEU A 19 -2.81 15.82 9.65
N PRO A 20 -2.86 16.14 10.96
CA PRO A 20 -3.86 15.54 11.87
C PRO A 20 -5.30 15.74 11.40
N GLU A 21 -5.62 16.92 10.86
CA GLU A 21 -6.95 17.22 10.32
C GLU A 21 -7.29 16.30 9.14
N ILE A 22 -6.33 16.06 8.24
CA ILE A 22 -6.51 15.15 7.11
C ILE A 22 -6.67 13.70 7.59
N LEU A 23 -5.83 13.25 8.53
CA LEU A 23 -5.90 11.90 9.07
C LEU A 23 -7.25 11.64 9.76
N ASP A 24 -7.79 12.63 10.48
CA ASP A 24 -9.10 12.59 11.14
C ASP A 24 -10.29 12.57 10.18
N ALA A 25 -10.09 13.02 8.95
CA ALA A 25 -11.09 12.96 7.91
C ALA A 25 -11.07 11.65 7.08
N ILE A 26 -10.02 10.82 7.20
CA ILE A 26 -9.91 9.56 6.41
C ILE A 26 -11.11 8.66 6.67
N ARG A 27 -11.66 8.11 5.58
CA ARG A 27 -12.80 7.19 5.61
C ARG A 27 -12.32 5.75 5.72
N PHE A 28 -12.08 5.32 6.95
CA PHE A 28 -11.89 3.90 7.23
C PHE A 28 -13.21 3.14 7.07
N ASN A 29 -13.14 1.90 6.58
CA ASN A 29 -14.29 1.02 6.49
C ASN A 29 -14.80 0.58 7.89
N ALA A 30 -15.83 -0.27 7.94
CA ALA A 30 -16.41 -0.75 9.19
C ALA A 30 -15.43 -1.52 10.11
N ASP A 31 -14.34 -2.04 9.55
CA ASP A 31 -13.27 -2.73 10.31
C ASP A 31 -12.16 -1.78 10.77
N GLY A 32 -12.29 -0.47 10.51
CA GLY A 32 -11.26 0.52 10.79
C GLY A 32 -10.07 0.47 9.81
N LEU A 33 -10.31 0.00 8.57
CA LEU A 33 -9.27 -0.23 7.57
C LEU A 33 -9.48 0.59 6.29
N ILE A 34 -8.36 0.95 5.66
CA ILE A 34 -8.29 1.62 4.36
C ILE A 34 -7.48 0.75 3.38
N PRO A 35 -7.92 0.56 2.13
CA PRO A 35 -7.09 -0.06 1.09
C PRO A 35 -5.89 0.85 0.77
N ALA A 36 -4.70 0.25 0.72
CA ALA A 36 -3.46 0.92 0.36
C ALA A 36 -2.79 0.22 -0.82
N ILE A 37 -2.69 0.92 -1.94
CA ILE A 37 -2.03 0.48 -3.16
C ILE A 37 -0.57 0.88 -3.08
N ALA A 38 0.34 -0.08 -3.09
CA ALA A 38 1.76 0.19 -3.24
C ALA A 38 2.15 0.20 -4.72
N GLN A 39 2.71 1.31 -5.17
CA GLN A 39 3.18 1.53 -6.52
C GLN A 39 4.67 1.87 -6.49
N GLN A 40 5.46 1.28 -7.39
CA GLN A 40 6.86 1.63 -7.54
C GLN A 40 6.98 3.10 -7.98
N HIS A 41 7.74 3.89 -7.24
CA HIS A 41 7.77 5.35 -7.34
C HIS A 41 8.27 5.90 -8.69
N ASP A 42 9.21 5.21 -9.34
CA ASP A 42 9.86 5.66 -10.59
C ASP A 42 9.22 5.07 -11.85
N SER A 43 8.78 3.81 -11.81
CA SER A 43 8.18 3.13 -12.97
C SER A 43 6.66 3.23 -13.03
N GLY A 44 5.99 3.54 -11.91
CA GLY A 44 4.53 3.48 -11.80
C GLY A 44 3.96 2.05 -11.76
N GLU A 45 4.79 1.01 -11.68
CA GLU A 45 4.33 -0.38 -11.57
C GLU A 45 3.51 -0.58 -10.28
N VAL A 46 2.27 -1.04 -10.40
CA VAL A 46 1.47 -1.43 -9.22
C VAL A 46 2.00 -2.76 -8.67
N LEU A 47 2.45 -2.74 -7.42
CA LEU A 47 3.12 -3.86 -6.78
C LEU A 47 2.16 -4.72 -5.98
N MET A 48 1.31 -4.12 -5.16
CA MET A 48 0.35 -4.83 -4.31
C MET A 48 -0.72 -3.91 -3.75
N MET A 49 -1.79 -4.50 -3.23
CA MET A 49 -2.75 -3.84 -2.35
C MET A 49 -2.74 -4.56 -1.00
N ALA A 50 -2.75 -3.81 0.09
CA ALA A 50 -2.94 -4.32 1.44
C ALA A 50 -3.76 -3.33 2.27
N TRP A 51 -4.20 -3.77 3.45
CA TRP A 51 -4.98 -2.93 4.36
C TRP A 51 -4.05 -2.16 5.29
N MET A 52 -4.42 -0.93 5.63
CA MET A 52 -3.84 -0.17 6.73
C MET A 52 -4.96 0.21 7.71
N ASN A 53 -4.69 0.19 9.01
CA ASN A 53 -5.46 0.97 9.98
C ASN A 53 -4.74 2.32 10.19
N ARG A 54 -5.32 3.19 11.02
CA ARG A 54 -4.71 4.48 11.36
C ARG A 54 -3.27 4.35 11.87
N GLU A 55 -3.03 3.43 12.79
CA GLU A 55 -1.71 3.23 13.40
C GLU A 55 -0.65 2.81 12.37
N ALA A 56 -1.01 1.92 11.42
CA ALA A 56 -0.13 1.50 10.34
C ALA A 56 0.23 2.67 9.39
N LEU A 57 -0.73 3.54 9.08
CA LEU A 57 -0.50 4.73 8.28
C LEU A 57 0.42 5.72 9.02
N GLU A 58 0.12 6.04 10.27
CA GLU A 58 0.92 6.94 11.09
C GLU A 58 2.36 6.41 11.27
N GLU A 59 2.53 5.11 11.50
CA GLU A 59 3.86 4.50 11.54
C GLU A 59 4.59 4.61 10.21
N THR A 60 3.90 4.39 9.08
CA THR A 60 4.48 4.50 7.74
C THR A 60 4.99 5.92 7.48
N LEU A 61 4.16 6.92 7.77
CA LEU A 61 4.51 8.34 7.60
C LEU A 61 5.67 8.75 8.52
N ARG A 62 5.68 8.26 9.77
CA ARG A 62 6.71 8.59 10.76
C ARG A 62 8.06 7.94 10.46
N THR A 63 8.06 6.69 10.01
CA THR A 63 9.30 5.89 9.87
C THR A 63 9.85 5.86 8.44
N GLY A 64 9.04 6.19 7.44
CA GLY A 64 9.37 6.00 6.02
C GLY A 64 9.45 4.53 5.61
N ARG A 65 9.08 3.58 6.48
CA ARG A 65 8.98 2.15 6.16
C ARG A 65 7.52 1.75 6.11
N VAL A 66 7.08 1.13 5.02
CA VAL A 66 5.68 0.76 4.87
C VAL A 66 5.27 -0.31 5.89
N CYS A 67 4.25 0.03 6.67
CA CYS A 67 3.59 -0.80 7.66
C CYS A 67 2.14 -1.02 7.24
N TYR A 68 1.67 -2.27 7.29
CA TYR A 68 0.30 -2.66 6.96
C TYR A 68 -0.41 -3.25 8.18
N TRP A 69 -1.72 -3.41 8.08
CA TRP A 69 -2.52 -4.17 9.03
C TRP A 69 -2.81 -5.57 8.50
N SER A 70 -2.37 -6.60 9.24
CA SER A 70 -2.64 -7.99 8.89
C SER A 70 -4.00 -8.42 9.46
N ARG A 71 -5.05 -8.39 8.64
CA ARG A 71 -6.42 -8.80 9.07
C ARG A 71 -6.48 -10.16 9.76
N SER A 72 -5.73 -11.15 9.25
CA SER A 72 -5.69 -12.50 9.82
C SER A 72 -4.93 -12.61 11.15
N ARG A 73 -4.00 -11.68 11.42
CA ARG A 73 -3.18 -11.68 12.64
C ARG A 73 -3.63 -10.61 13.64
N GLY A 74 -4.53 -9.72 13.25
CA GLY A 74 -4.98 -8.59 14.07
C GLY A 74 -3.83 -7.71 14.56
N THR A 75 -2.79 -7.51 13.74
CA THR A 75 -1.58 -6.80 14.16
C THR A 75 -0.89 -6.06 13.01
N LEU A 76 -0.05 -5.10 13.38
CA LEU A 76 0.83 -4.37 12.48
C LEU A 76 1.85 -5.29 11.82
N TRP A 77 2.15 -5.03 10.56
CA TRP A 77 3.07 -5.81 9.75
C TRP A 77 3.96 -4.88 8.92
N ARG A 78 5.25 -4.84 9.24
CA ARG A 78 6.22 -4.06 8.47
C ARG A 78 6.61 -4.85 7.24
N LYS A 79 6.41 -4.28 6.04
CA LYS A 79 6.70 -5.01 4.80
C LYS A 79 8.16 -5.45 4.79
N GLY A 80 8.36 -6.74 4.52
CA GLY A 80 9.68 -7.36 4.48
C GLY A 80 10.33 -7.62 5.84
N GLU A 81 9.62 -7.53 6.97
CA GLU A 81 10.19 -7.81 8.30
C GLU A 81 10.84 -9.19 8.43
N ARG A 82 10.27 -10.20 7.74
CA ARG A 82 10.81 -11.57 7.72
C ARG A 82 11.71 -11.85 6.53
N SER A 83 11.39 -11.32 5.35
CA SER A 83 12.06 -11.69 4.08
C SER A 83 13.17 -10.73 3.64
N GLY A 84 13.34 -9.59 4.31
CA GLY A 84 14.24 -8.51 3.88
C GLY A 84 13.71 -7.69 2.69
N GLN A 85 12.60 -8.08 2.06
CA GLN A 85 12.03 -7.43 0.87
C GLN A 85 11.13 -6.24 1.26
N GLN A 86 11.79 -5.16 1.66
CA GLN A 86 11.18 -3.97 2.26
C GLN A 86 10.65 -2.98 1.23
N GLN A 87 9.78 -2.08 1.69
CA GLN A 87 9.30 -0.92 0.94
C GLN A 87 9.64 0.34 1.73
N ARG A 88 10.39 1.25 1.10
CA ARG A 88 10.65 2.59 1.61
C ARG A 88 9.65 3.54 0.99
N LEU A 89 8.97 4.33 1.81
CA LEU A 89 8.00 5.31 1.35
C LEU A 89 8.72 6.49 0.70
N GLN A 90 8.31 6.85 -0.51
CA GLN A 90 8.75 8.04 -1.23
C GLN A 90 7.66 9.12 -1.26
N GLY A 91 6.39 8.69 -1.27
CA GLY A 91 5.23 9.58 -1.23
C GLY A 91 3.97 8.82 -0.85
N ALA A 92 2.98 9.54 -0.32
CA ALA A 92 1.64 9.01 -0.03
C ALA A 92 0.58 10.01 -0.46
N ALA A 93 -0.50 9.52 -1.05
CA ALA A 93 -1.65 10.30 -1.45
C ALA A 93 -2.95 9.57 -1.08
N LEU A 94 -4.00 10.34 -0.83
CA LEU A 94 -5.37 9.86 -0.71
C LEU A 94 -6.10 10.13 -2.02
N ASP A 95 -7.11 9.32 -2.32
CA ASP A 95 -8.03 9.62 -3.42
C ASP A 95 -9.02 10.73 -3.06
N CYS A 96 -9.94 11.03 -3.98
CA CYS A 96 -10.75 12.25 -3.92
C CYS A 96 -11.69 12.32 -2.72
N ASP A 97 -12.10 11.18 -2.16
CA ASP A 97 -13.01 11.11 -1.03
C ASP A 97 -12.40 10.48 0.23
N GLY A 98 -11.10 10.19 0.18
CA GLY A 98 -10.27 9.84 1.32
C GLY A 98 -10.48 8.41 1.82
N ASP A 99 -10.92 7.51 0.95
CA ASP A 99 -11.19 6.11 1.27
C ASP A 99 -10.16 5.13 0.70
N THR A 100 -9.19 5.62 -0.08
CA THR A 100 -8.11 4.81 -0.65
C THR A 100 -6.76 5.53 -0.60
N LEU A 101 -5.70 4.80 -0.24
CA LEU A 101 -4.32 5.29 -0.23
C LEU A 101 -3.54 4.81 -1.47
N LEU A 102 -2.79 5.73 -2.07
CA LEU A 102 -1.70 5.42 -2.98
C LEU A 102 -0.36 5.67 -2.26
N LEU A 103 0.44 4.61 -2.12
CA LEU A 103 1.79 4.67 -1.58
C LEU A 103 2.79 4.55 -2.75
N GLN A 104 3.56 5.61 -2.98
CA GLN A 104 4.71 5.57 -3.87
C GLN A 104 5.90 5.04 -3.07
N VAL A 105 6.42 3.89 -3.48
CA VAL A 105 7.44 3.15 -2.73
C VAL A 105 8.67 2.84 -3.57
N ASP A 106 9.82 2.77 -2.91
CA ASP A 106 11.00 2.09 -3.43
C ASP A 106 11.04 0.67 -2.86
N GLN A 107 10.79 -0.32 -3.73
CA GLN A 107 10.68 -1.73 -3.35
C GLN A 107 12.00 -2.47 -3.57
N THR A 108 12.57 -2.98 -2.47
CA THR A 108 13.66 -3.95 -2.51
C THR A 108 13.15 -5.33 -2.92
N GLY A 109 13.70 -5.89 -4.00
CA GLY A 109 13.36 -7.22 -4.51
C GLY A 109 11.87 -7.46 -4.79
N PRO A 110 11.33 -8.67 -4.57
CA PRO A 110 9.91 -8.96 -4.85
C PRO A 110 8.96 -8.40 -3.79
N ALA A 111 7.87 -7.77 -4.24
CA ALA A 111 6.79 -7.37 -3.35
C ALA A 111 5.96 -8.59 -2.89
N CYS A 112 5.77 -9.57 -3.78
CA CYS A 112 4.90 -10.71 -3.55
C CYS A 112 5.63 -11.86 -2.82
N HIS A 113 4.91 -12.55 -1.94
CA HIS A 113 5.42 -13.75 -1.25
C HIS A 113 5.68 -14.94 -2.19
N SER A 114 5.15 -14.88 -3.43
CA SER A 114 5.47 -15.84 -4.50
C SER A 114 6.84 -15.59 -5.14
N GLY A 115 7.62 -14.63 -4.61
CA GLY A 115 8.93 -14.28 -5.13
C GLY A 115 8.87 -13.38 -6.36
N ARG A 116 7.67 -12.95 -6.76
CA ARG A 116 7.41 -12.11 -7.94
C ARG A 116 7.48 -10.63 -7.60
N ARG A 117 7.79 -9.84 -8.62
CA ARG A 117 7.88 -8.38 -8.52
C ARG A 117 6.57 -7.78 -8.00
N SER A 118 5.47 -8.09 -8.68
CA SER A 118 4.11 -7.65 -8.36
C SER A 118 3.22 -8.83 -7.95
N CYS A 119 2.25 -8.57 -7.07
CA CYS A 119 1.15 -9.48 -6.76
C CYS A 119 0.21 -9.68 -7.96
N PHE A 120 0.15 -8.72 -8.88
CA PHE A 120 -0.74 -8.72 -10.04
C PHE A 120 -0.13 -9.44 -11.25
N TYR A 121 0.33 -10.67 -11.04
CA TYR A 121 0.99 -11.48 -12.09
C TYR A 121 0.04 -12.43 -12.84
N VAL A 122 -1.25 -12.42 -12.54
CA VAL A 122 -2.28 -13.19 -13.24
C VAL A 122 -3.09 -12.23 -14.07
N ALA A 123 -2.90 -12.26 -15.39
CA ALA A 123 -3.72 -11.49 -16.33
C ALA A 123 -5.02 -12.25 -16.63
N LEU A 124 -6.09 -11.49 -16.84
CA LEU A 124 -7.38 -11.99 -17.29
C LEU A 124 -7.54 -11.63 -18.77
N GLU A 125 -7.72 -12.63 -19.63
CA GLU A 125 -7.69 -12.52 -21.09
C GLU A 125 -8.90 -13.27 -21.69
N GLY A 126 -10.03 -12.58 -21.81
CA GLY A 126 -11.27 -13.21 -22.31
C GLY A 126 -11.75 -14.34 -21.40
N ASP A 127 -11.74 -15.57 -21.92
CA ASP A 127 -12.08 -16.80 -21.20
C ASP A 127 -10.86 -17.50 -20.54
N GLN A 128 -9.68 -16.89 -20.62
CA GLN A 128 -8.44 -17.45 -20.07
C GLN A 128 -7.82 -16.55 -18.99
N ALA A 129 -7.03 -17.17 -18.12
CA ALA A 129 -6.13 -16.47 -17.22
C ALA A 129 -4.70 -16.93 -17.48
N ARG A 130 -3.74 -15.99 -17.48
CA ARG A 130 -2.35 -16.25 -17.84
C ARG A 130 -1.39 -15.67 -16.81
N VAL A 131 -0.39 -16.46 -16.43
CA VAL A 131 0.73 -15.97 -15.60
C VAL A 131 1.66 -15.11 -16.45
N THR A 132 1.91 -13.88 -16.01
CA THR A 132 2.61 -12.85 -16.81
C THR A 132 4.09 -12.68 -16.47
N SER A 133 4.57 -13.29 -15.38
CA SER A 133 5.96 -13.16 -14.95
C SER A 133 6.52 -14.52 -14.51
N ALA A 134 7.81 -14.58 -14.18
CA ALA A 134 8.42 -15.63 -13.35
C ALA A 134 8.76 -15.06 -11.95
N PRO A 135 8.94 -15.88 -10.90
CA PRO A 135 9.53 -15.41 -9.64
C PRO A 135 10.93 -14.83 -9.90
N LEU A 136 11.23 -13.71 -9.27
CA LEU A 136 12.58 -13.13 -9.23
C LEU A 136 13.49 -13.89 -8.27
N ILE A 137 12.90 -14.40 -7.18
CA ILE A 137 13.57 -15.18 -6.13
C ILE A 137 12.65 -16.35 -5.79
N ASP A 138 13.20 -17.54 -5.57
CA ASP A 138 12.41 -18.68 -5.10
C ASP A 138 11.79 -18.35 -3.71
N PRO A 139 10.46 -18.50 -3.52
CA PRO A 139 9.82 -18.36 -2.22
C PRO A 139 10.48 -19.17 -1.10
N ALA A 140 11.02 -20.35 -1.39
CA ALA A 140 11.69 -21.18 -0.40
C ALA A 140 12.96 -20.50 0.14
N THR A 141 13.67 -19.72 -0.67
CA THR A 141 14.81 -18.91 -0.22
C THR A 141 14.38 -17.78 0.71
N LEU A 142 13.19 -17.23 0.52
CA LEU A 142 12.70 -16.08 1.30
C LEU A 142 12.02 -16.47 2.61
N TYR A 143 11.35 -17.63 2.65
CA TYR A 143 10.46 -18.00 3.75
C TYR A 143 10.76 -19.38 4.36
N GLY A 144 11.70 -20.13 3.78
CA GLY A 144 11.94 -21.54 4.11
C GLY A 144 11.05 -22.49 3.29
N PRO A 145 11.33 -23.81 3.34
CA PRO A 145 10.47 -24.81 2.72
C PRO A 145 9.06 -24.75 3.31
N ARG A 146 8.05 -24.98 2.46
CA ARG A 146 6.65 -25.09 2.88
C ARG A 146 6.34 -26.45 3.48
#